data_AF-A0A8D8P5I4-F1
#
_entry.id   AF-A0A8D8P5I4-F1
#
_cell.length_a   1.000
_cell.length_b   1.000
_cell.length_c   1.000
_cell.angle_alpha   90.00
_cell.angle_beta   90.00
_cell.angle_gamma   90.00
#
_symmetry.space_group_name_H-M   'P 1'
#
loop_
_entity.id
_entity.type
_entity.pdbx_description
1 polymer ?
#
loop_
_entity_poly.entity_id
_entity_poly.type
_entity_poly.pdbx_seq_one_letter_code
_entity_poly.pdbx_strand_id
1 'polypeptide(L)'
;MHCFFISIFLINVAYVLCALSGFYVDDGVGQTVIERLMTNDDQQVIEHEILDLLGLSKRPRKRHSHSSMSKSAPQFLLNVYDKLSAEANNAHTRHVRSTEDKIIFTEADDRAIDQSDIIMTFLNESTQNKS
;
A
#
# COMPACT_ATOMS: atom_id res chain seq x y z
N MET A 1 -43.48 -1.67 0.50
CA MET A 1 -42.79 -0.68 1.37
C MET A 1 -41.83 -1.33 2.37
N HIS A 2 -42.25 -2.29 3.19
CA HIS A 2 -41.36 -2.95 4.17
C HIS A 2 -40.10 -3.63 3.59
N CYS A 3 -40.21 -4.33 2.45
CA CYS A 3 -39.05 -4.98 1.81
C CYS A 3 -37.98 -3.98 1.33
N PHE A 4 -38.38 -2.76 0.97
CA PHE A 4 -37.45 -1.71 0.55
C PHE A 4 -36.66 -1.16 1.74
N PHE A 5 -37.33 -0.92 2.88
CA PHE A 5 -36.67 -0.54 4.12
C PHE A 5 -35.73 -1.62 4.66
N ILE A 6 -36.15 -2.89 4.58
CA ILE A 6 -35.29 -4.03 4.97
C ILE A 6 -34.06 -4.11 4.07
N SER A 7 -34.22 -3.95 2.76
CA SER A 7 -33.10 -3.94 1.81
C SER A 7 -32.10 -2.82 2.11
N ILE A 8 -32.58 -1.58 2.32
CA ILE A 8 -31.73 -0.45 2.69
C ILE A 8 -31.00 -0.73 4.01
N PHE A 9 -31.71 -1.27 5.01
CA PHE A 9 -31.11 -1.60 6.30
C PHE A 9 -29.98 -2.64 6.15
N LEU A 10 -30.22 -3.72 5.40
CA LEU A 10 -29.21 -4.75 5.15
C LEU A 10 -27.99 -4.19 4.39
N ILE A 11 -28.19 -3.31 3.41
CA ILE A 11 -27.10 -2.67 2.67
C ILE A 11 -26.24 -1.80 3.60
N ASN A 12 -26.87 -1.02 4.48
CA ASN A 12 -26.14 -0.17 5.45
C ASN A 12 -25.36 -1.02 6.46
N VAL A 13 -25.96 -2.10 6.97
CA VAL A 13 -25.28 -3.04 7.88
C VAL A 13 -24.09 -3.71 7.18
N ALA A 14 -24.27 -4.17 5.94
CA ALA A 14 -23.19 -4.75 5.15
C ALA A 14 -22.06 -3.74 4.89
N TYR A 15 -22.41 -2.48 4.61
CA TYR A 15 -21.42 -1.42 4.42
C TYR A 15 -20.57 -1.17 5.66
N VAL A 16 -21.21 -1.11 6.84
CA VAL A 16 -20.50 -0.96 8.13
C VAL A 16 -19.60 -2.17 8.41
N LEU A 17 -20.07 -3.39 8.12
CA LEU A 17 -19.28 -4.61 8.30
C LEU A 17 -18.05 -4.65 7.37
N CYS A 18 -18.18 -4.21 6.12
CA CYS A 18 -17.05 -4.15 5.18
C CYS A 18 -16.04 -3.06 5.50
N ALA A 19 -16.41 -2.03 6.27
CA ALA A 19 -15.52 -0.95 6.66
C ALA A 19 -14.65 -1.26 7.89
N LEU A 20 -14.92 -2.38 8.58
CA LEU A 20 -14.17 -2.79 9.76
C LEU A 20 -12.81 -3.37 9.35
N SER A 21 -11.74 -2.72 9.80
CA SER A 21 -10.38 -3.26 9.78
C SER A 21 -10.04 -3.84 11.16
N GLY A 22 -9.09 -4.77 11.22
CA GLY A 22 -8.73 -5.46 12.45
C GLY A 22 -7.27 -5.88 12.50
N PHE A 23 -6.82 -6.25 13.68
CA PHE A 23 -5.54 -6.90 13.90
C PHE A 23 -5.66 -8.37 13.56
N TYR A 24 -4.78 -8.86 12.68
CA TYR A 24 -4.75 -10.24 12.23
C TYR A 24 -3.51 -10.92 12.80
N VAL A 25 -3.69 -12.11 13.37
CA VAL A 25 -2.63 -12.94 13.93
C VAL A 25 -2.68 -14.32 13.26
N ASP A 26 -1.52 -14.92 13.02
CA ASP A 26 -1.40 -16.29 12.53
C ASP A 26 -1.67 -17.28 13.68
N ASP A 27 -2.61 -18.21 13.47
CA ASP A 27 -2.96 -19.25 14.44
C ASP A 27 -1.94 -20.39 14.50
N GLY A 28 -0.88 -20.33 13.67
CA GLY A 28 0.17 -21.34 13.60
C GLY A 28 -0.23 -22.59 12.80
N VAL A 29 -1.44 -22.61 12.24
CA VAL A 29 -1.93 -23.62 11.29
C VAL A 29 -1.96 -23.01 9.87
N GLY A 30 -1.35 -21.83 9.69
CA GLY A 30 -1.30 -21.11 8.43
C GLY A 30 -2.58 -20.32 8.14
N GLN A 31 -3.39 -20.01 9.15
CA GLN A 31 -4.58 -19.18 9.00
C GLN A 31 -4.41 -17.86 9.75
N THR A 32 -4.70 -16.76 9.07
CA THR A 32 -4.77 -15.44 9.70
C THR A 32 -6.16 -15.21 10.28
N VAL A 33 -6.24 -15.05 11.60
CA VAL A 33 -7.49 -14.82 12.34
C VAL A 33 -7.51 -13.40 12.89
N ILE A 34 -8.69 -12.77 12.89
CA ILE A 34 -8.88 -11.45 13.52
C ILE A 34 -8.82 -11.64 15.04
N GLU A 35 -7.82 -11.08 15.68
CA GLU A 35 -7.72 -11.03 17.14
C GLU A 35 -8.66 -9.95 17.71
N ARG A 36 -8.64 -8.76 17.10
CA ARG A 36 -9.42 -7.61 17.57
C ARG A 36 -9.75 -6.65 16.42
N LEU A 37 -10.93 -6.01 16.50
CA LEU A 37 -11.30 -4.91 15.62
C LEU A 37 -10.47 -3.65 15.94
N MET A 38 -10.04 -2.96 14.89
CA MET A 38 -9.24 -1.73 15.02
C MET A 38 -10.16 -0.54 15.29
N THR A 39 -9.84 0.24 16.32
CA THR A 39 -10.55 1.50 16.60
C THR A 39 -9.98 2.64 15.75
N ASN A 40 -10.70 3.77 15.68
CA ASN A 40 -10.19 4.96 14.98
C ASN A 40 -8.89 5.50 15.61
N ASP A 41 -8.75 5.38 16.93
CA ASP A 41 -7.55 5.81 17.64
C ASP A 41 -6.36 4.89 17.30
N ASP A 42 -6.59 3.57 17.31
CA ASP A 42 -5.58 2.58 16.88
C ASP A 42 -5.11 2.86 15.44
N GLN A 43 -6.06 3.17 14.54
CA GLN A 43 -5.75 3.50 13.16
C GLN A 43 -4.86 4.75 13.05
N GLN A 44 -5.12 5.79 13.84
CA GLN A 44 -4.32 7.02 13.84
C GLN A 44 -2.91 6.79 14.36
N VAL A 45 -2.76 6.00 15.43
CA VAL A 45 -1.46 5.64 16.00
C VAL A 45 -0.62 4.87 14.99
N ILE A 46 -1.20 3.85 14.37
CA ILE A 46 -0.51 3.02 13.37
C ILE A 46 -0.16 3.86 12.12
N GLU A 47 -1.06 4.74 11.69
CA GLU A 47 -0.78 5.64 10.57
C GLU A 47 0.44 6.53 10.88
N HIS A 48 0.51 7.10 12.08
CA HIS A 48 1.66 7.90 12.51
C HIS A 48 2.95 7.08 12.56
N GLU A 49 2.92 5.87 13.12
CA GLU A 49 4.09 4.99 13.20
C GLU A 49 4.61 4.59 11.81
N ILE A 50 3.71 4.24 10.88
CA ILE A 50 4.09 3.93 9.50
C ILE A 50 4.72 5.15 8.83
N LEU A 51 4.17 6.34 9.04
CA LEU A 51 4.69 7.57 8.45
C LEU A 51 6.07 7.91 9.01
N ASP A 52 6.27 7.79 10.31
CA ASP A 52 7.57 8.00 10.97
C ASP A 52 8.62 7.01 10.47
N LEU A 53 8.28 5.73 10.37
CA LEU A 53 9.15 4.69 9.83
C LEU A 53 9.57 4.97 8.37
N LEU A 54 8.67 5.56 7.58
CA LEU A 54 8.93 5.93 6.20
C LEU A 54 9.59 7.32 6.07
N GLY A 55 9.79 8.05 7.16
CA GLY A 55 10.30 9.43 7.15
C GLY A 55 9.35 10.42 6.46
N LEU A 56 8.05 10.13 6.43
CA LEU A 56 7.04 10.94 5.77
C LEU A 56 6.32 11.82 6.78
N SER A 57 6.26 13.13 6.52
CA SER A 57 5.55 14.06 7.40
C SER A 57 4.02 13.97 7.29
N LYS A 58 3.50 13.39 6.20
CA LYS A 58 2.07 13.22 5.95
C LYS A 58 1.81 12.09 4.95
N ARG A 59 0.62 11.50 5.05
CA ARG A 59 0.17 10.49 4.08
C ARG A 59 0.13 11.05 2.65
N PRO A 60 0.77 10.37 1.67
CA PRO A 60 0.67 10.76 0.27
C PRO A 60 -0.79 10.75 -0.19
N ARG A 61 -1.22 11.83 -0.85
CA ARG A 61 -2.57 11.88 -1.44
C ARG A 61 -2.65 10.82 -2.52
N LYS A 62 -3.71 10.00 -2.49
CA LYS A 62 -4.09 9.14 -3.60
C LYS A 62 -4.50 10.02 -4.78
N ARG A 63 -3.52 10.52 -5.55
CA ARG A 63 -3.84 11.13 -6.85
C ARG A 63 -4.43 10.01 -7.68
N HIS A 64 -5.61 10.24 -8.26
CA HIS A 64 -6.17 9.34 -9.25
C HIS A 64 -5.20 9.32 -10.44
N SER A 65 -4.28 8.37 -10.41
CA SER A 65 -3.45 8.04 -11.57
C SER A 65 -4.42 7.76 -12.72
N HIS A 66 -4.14 8.31 -13.90
CA HIS A 66 -4.97 8.11 -15.09
C HIS A 66 -5.34 6.63 -15.21
N SER A 67 -6.60 6.34 -15.55
CA SER A 67 -7.19 4.99 -15.49
C SER A 67 -6.41 3.90 -16.25
N SER A 68 -5.50 4.30 -17.16
CA SER A 68 -4.57 3.43 -17.87
C SER A 68 -3.33 2.99 -17.07
N MET A 69 -2.93 3.74 -16.03
CA MET A 69 -1.76 3.46 -15.19
C MET A 69 -2.14 3.04 -13.76
N SER A 70 -3.42 3.13 -13.37
CA SER A 70 -3.82 2.91 -11.97
C SER A 70 -3.83 1.44 -11.52
N LYS A 71 -3.59 0.49 -12.44
CA LYS A 71 -3.77 -0.95 -12.18
C LYS A 71 -2.52 -1.80 -12.32
N SER A 72 -1.44 -1.29 -12.89
CA SER A 72 -0.19 -2.05 -13.01
C SER A 72 0.96 -1.25 -12.44
N ALA A 73 1.43 -1.67 -11.27
CA ALA A 73 2.83 -1.42 -10.95
C ALA A 73 3.66 -1.99 -12.12
N PRO A 74 4.69 -1.27 -12.60
CA PRO A 74 5.63 -1.82 -13.58
C PRO A 74 6.08 -3.22 -13.16
N GLN A 75 6.15 -4.16 -14.10
CA GLN A 75 6.50 -5.56 -13.83
C GLN A 75 7.83 -5.69 -13.08
N PHE A 76 8.77 -4.77 -13.33
CA PHE A 76 10.01 -4.64 -12.55
C PHE A 76 9.76 -4.45 -11.05
N LEU A 77 8.90 -3.50 -10.66
CA LEU A 77 8.61 -3.24 -9.24
C LEU A 77 7.86 -4.40 -8.57
N LEU A 78 7.01 -5.10 -9.32
CA LEU A 78 6.38 -6.35 -8.85
C LEU A 78 7.42 -7.44 -8.61
N ASN A 79 8.32 -7.66 -9.57
CA ASN A 79 9.38 -8.66 -9.44
C ASN A 79 10.33 -8.37 -8.26
N VAL A 80 10.69 -7.10 -8.04
CA VAL A 80 11.49 -6.69 -6.87
C VAL A 80 10.73 -6.96 -5.57
N TYR A 81 9.45 -6.61 -5.50
CA TYR A 81 8.61 -6.90 -4.33
C TYR A 81 8.53 -8.40 -4.05
N ASP A 82 8.30 -9.22 -5.08
CA ASP A 82 8.17 -10.67 -4.95
C ASP A 82 9.48 -11.31 -4.48
N LYS A 83 10.63 -10.87 -5.00
CA LYS A 83 11.95 -11.31 -4.53
C LYS A 83 12.16 -10.98 -3.05
N LEU A 84 11.85 -9.75 -2.64
CA LEU A 84 11.98 -9.31 -1.25
C LEU A 84 11.02 -10.05 -0.30
N SER A 85 9.80 -10.31 -0.76
CA SER A 85 8.78 -11.05 -0.02
C SER A 85 9.16 -12.52 0.15
N ALA A 86 9.64 -13.16 -0.93
CA ALA A 86 10.10 -14.54 -0.89
C ALA A 86 11.29 -14.73 0.06
N GLU A 87 12.25 -13.80 0.06
CA GLU A 87 13.39 -13.84 1.00
C GLU A 87 12.91 -13.72 2.47
N ALA A 88 12.00 -12.77 2.74
CA ALA A 88 11.45 -12.56 4.08
C ALA A 88 10.62 -13.73 4.60
N ASN A 89 9.99 -14.54 3.73
CA ASN A 89 9.23 -15.72 4.15
C ASN A 89 10.13 -16.94 4.44
N ASN A 90 11.33 -16.98 3.87
CA ASN A 90 12.30 -18.06 4.15
C ASN A 90 13.10 -17.81 5.44
N ALA A 91 13.19 -16.56 5.90
CA ALA A 91 13.77 -16.20 7.19
C ALA A 91 12.67 -15.71 8.14
N HIS A 92 12.28 -16.51 9.13
CA HIS A 92 11.30 -16.17 10.20
C HIS A 92 11.74 -15.01 11.13
N THR A 93 12.57 -14.10 10.65
CA THR A 93 13.09 -12.93 11.35
C THR A 93 12.93 -11.73 10.43
N ARG A 94 11.97 -10.87 10.76
CA ARG A 94 11.73 -9.55 10.16
C ARG A 94 13.07 -8.82 9.97
N HIS A 95 13.60 -8.81 8.74
CA HIS A 95 14.87 -8.12 8.44
C HIS A 95 14.66 -6.60 8.59
N VAL A 96 15.49 -5.96 9.41
CA VAL A 96 15.57 -4.50 9.52
C VAL A 96 16.08 -3.99 8.18
N ARG A 97 15.24 -3.24 7.44
CA ARG A 97 15.62 -2.67 6.14
C ARG A 97 16.70 -1.62 6.38
N SER A 98 17.94 -1.89 5.98
CA SER A 98 19.00 -0.88 5.95
C SER A 98 19.06 -0.25 4.56
N THR A 99 19.26 1.06 4.51
CA THR A 99 19.50 1.81 3.26
C THR A 99 20.82 1.42 2.56
N GLU A 100 21.63 0.57 3.19
CA GLU A 100 22.94 0.12 2.71
C GLU A 100 22.89 -1.21 1.93
N ASP A 101 21.73 -1.85 1.81
CA ASP A 101 21.57 -3.14 1.14
C ASP A 101 21.64 -2.97 -0.40
N LYS A 102 22.88 -2.80 -0.88
CA LYS A 102 23.30 -2.83 -2.29
C LYS A 102 23.00 -4.17 -2.99
N ILE A 103 22.33 -5.10 -2.30
CA ILE A 103 21.98 -6.46 -2.75
C ILE A 103 20.60 -6.48 -3.43
N ILE A 104 19.78 -5.44 -3.28
CA ILE A 104 18.42 -5.41 -3.85
C ILE A 104 18.43 -5.35 -5.38
N PHE A 105 19.47 -4.76 -5.98
CA PHE A 105 19.58 -4.58 -7.43
C PHE A 105 20.73 -5.40 -8.00
N THR A 106 20.41 -6.22 -9.00
CA THR A 106 21.42 -6.97 -9.76
C THR A 106 22.04 -6.05 -10.81
N GLU A 107 23.25 -6.33 -11.29
CA GLU A 107 23.86 -5.58 -12.40
C GLU A 107 22.99 -5.58 -13.67
N ALA A 108 22.18 -6.63 -13.89
CA ALA A 108 21.20 -6.67 -14.97
C ALA A 108 20.01 -5.71 -14.75
N ASP A 109 19.62 -5.49 -13.50
CA ASP A 109 18.55 -4.55 -13.13
C ASP A 109 19.03 -3.11 -13.34
N ASP A 110 20.28 -2.80 -12.95
CA ASP A 110 20.91 -1.49 -13.20
C ASP A 110 20.97 -1.18 -14.70
N ARG A 111 21.35 -2.17 -15.53
CA ARG A 111 21.33 -2.04 -16.99
C ARG A 111 19.93 -1.85 -17.55
N ALA A 112 18.92 -2.50 -16.98
CA ALA A 112 17.53 -2.34 -17.39
C ALA A 112 16.98 -0.95 -17.03
N ILE A 113 17.40 -0.39 -15.89
CA ILE A 113 17.09 1.00 -15.48
C ILE A 113 17.74 1.98 -16.45
N ASP A 114 19.04 1.81 -16.73
CA ASP A 114 19.79 2.65 -17.67
C ASP A 114 19.22 2.61 -19.10
N GLN A 115 18.62 1.49 -19.51
CA GLN A 115 18.02 1.30 -20.84
C GLN A 115 16.53 1.65 -20.92
N SER A 116 15.91 2.07 -19.81
CA SER A 116 14.47 2.37 -19.80
C SER A 116 14.20 3.80 -20.25
N ASP A 117 13.62 3.96 -21.45
CA ASP A 117 13.29 5.27 -22.05
C ASP A 117 12.05 5.97 -21.44
N ILE A 118 11.71 5.68 -20.18
CA ILE A 118 10.54 6.27 -19.52
C ILE A 118 10.97 7.47 -18.68
N ILE A 119 10.83 8.67 -19.25
CA ILE A 119 10.99 9.94 -18.53
C ILE A 119 9.62 10.42 -18.06
N MET A 120 9.33 10.30 -16.75
CA MET A 120 8.16 10.94 -16.14
C MET A 120 8.44 12.43 -15.90
N THR A 121 7.87 13.31 -16.71
CA THR A 121 7.95 14.77 -16.50
C THR A 121 6.72 15.26 -15.76
N PHE A 122 6.91 15.88 -14.59
CA PHE A 122 5.84 16.56 -13.87
C PHE A 122 5.65 17.98 -14.42
N LEU A 123 4.43 18.32 -14.84
CA LEU A 123 4.09 19.70 -15.20
C LEU A 123 4.12 20.56 -13.92
N ASN A 124 4.96 21.59 -13.89
CA ASN A 124 4.95 22.62 -12.86
C ASN A 124 3.78 23.59 -13.14
N GLU A 125 2.76 23.62 -12.28
CA GLU A 125 1.73 24.66 -12.36
C GLU A 125 2.31 26.00 -11.87
N SER A 126 2.94 26.75 -12.77
CA SER A 126 3.18 28.17 -12.57
C SER A 126 2.47 28.96 -13.66
N THR A 127 1.17 29.20 -13.47
CA THR A 127 0.50 30.48 -13.80
C THR A 127 -1.01 30.36 -13.58
N GLN A 128 -1.47 30.90 -12.45
CA GLN A 128 -2.80 31.50 -12.36
C GLN A 128 -2.63 32.90 -11.77
N ASN A 129 -2.49 33.91 -12.62
CA ASN A 129 -3.35 35.08 -12.46
C ASN A 129 -3.52 35.84 -13.77
N LYS A 130 -4.79 36.02 -14.14
CA LYS A 130 -5.30 36.81 -15.26
C LYS A 130 -4.97 38.29 -15.06
N SER A 131 -4.74 39.00 -16.17
CA SER A 131 -5.63 40.11 -16.55
C SER A 131 -5.61 40.34 -18.05
#